data_AF-A0A8B0SGX9-F1
#
_entry.id   AF-A0A8B0SGX9-F1
#
_cell.length_a   1.000
_cell.length_b   1.000
_cell.length_c   1.000
_cell.angle_alpha   90.00
_cell.angle_beta   90.00
_cell.angle_gamma   90.00
#
_symmetry.space_group_name_H-M   'P 1'
#
loop_
_entity.id
_entity.type
_entity.pdbx_description
1 polymer ?
#
loop_
_entity_poly.entity_id
_entity_poly.type
_entity_poly.pdbx_seq_one_letter_code
_entity_poly.pdbx_strand_id
1 'polypeptide(L)'
;MNRHFNTSGSVVPGKHYCIDPMHRLDWEDVHHLIATEKYFVLHAPRQTGKTSTLLAMVDVFNQSGEYHVLYVNIEGTQAAREQFTIRPDLNEPWSLMLTTTNCPF
;
A
#
# COMPACT_ATOMS: atom_id res chain seq x y z
N MET A 1 3.39 -24.07 16.69
CA MET A 1 4.16 -22.85 17.00
C MET A 1 3.18 -21.79 17.49
N ASN A 2 3.37 -21.20 18.66
CA ASN A 2 2.48 -20.12 19.13
C ASN A 2 2.81 -18.82 18.38
N ARG A 3 1.78 -18.04 18.02
CA ARG A 3 1.96 -16.70 17.44
C ARG A 3 2.61 -15.79 18.49
N HIS A 4 3.40 -14.81 18.06
CA HIS A 4 4.04 -13.81 18.93
C HIS A 4 3.94 -12.40 18.34
N PHE A 5 4.08 -11.37 19.16
CA PHE A 5 4.10 -9.99 18.66
C PHE A 5 5.47 -9.71 18.03
N ASN A 6 5.48 -9.28 16.77
CA ASN A 6 6.71 -8.81 16.15
C ASN A 6 6.91 -7.33 16.49
N THR A 7 8.02 -7.01 17.15
CA THR A 7 8.43 -5.65 17.47
C THR A 7 9.45 -5.07 16.46
N SER A 8 9.88 -5.87 15.48
CA SER A 8 10.92 -5.50 14.51
C SER A 8 10.50 -5.88 13.08
N GLY A 9 10.15 -4.89 12.27
CA GLY A 9 9.91 -5.06 10.83
C GLY A 9 8.53 -5.59 10.43
N SER A 10 8.45 -6.24 9.26
CA SER A 10 7.18 -6.60 8.62
C SER A 10 6.47 -7.77 9.31
N VAL A 11 5.13 -7.75 9.32
CA VAL A 11 4.30 -8.73 10.02
C VAL A 11 4.00 -9.91 9.09
N VAL A 12 4.24 -11.15 9.55
CA VAL A 12 3.97 -12.38 8.81
C VAL A 12 2.72 -13.04 9.42
N PRO A 13 1.58 -13.12 8.70
CA PRO A 13 0.30 -13.55 9.27
C PRO A 13 0.31 -14.94 9.94
N GLY A 14 1.13 -15.87 9.42
CA GLY A 14 1.27 -17.22 9.97
C GLY A 14 2.16 -17.33 11.22
N LYS A 15 2.98 -16.31 11.51
CA LYS A 15 3.97 -16.33 12.61
C LYS A 15 3.68 -15.30 13.70
N HIS A 16 3.06 -14.17 13.33
CA HIS A 16 2.89 -13.02 14.21
C HIS A 16 1.42 -12.76 14.53
N TYR A 17 1.15 -12.20 15.71
CA TYR A 17 -0.16 -11.61 15.97
C TYR A 17 -0.35 -10.40 15.06
N CYS A 18 -1.35 -10.47 14.18
CA CYS A 18 -1.69 -9.45 13.21
C CYS A 18 -3.19 -9.21 13.29
N ILE A 19 -3.59 -7.95 13.41
CA ILE A 19 -4.97 -7.56 13.11
C ILE A 19 -5.09 -7.54 11.60
N ASP A 20 -6.13 -8.19 11.08
CA ASP A 20 -6.38 -8.26 9.65
C ASP A 20 -6.33 -6.84 9.04
N PRO A 21 -5.39 -6.57 8.11
CA PRO A 21 -5.31 -5.28 7.44
C PRO A 21 -6.61 -4.91 6.74
N MET A 22 -7.40 -5.90 6.30
CA MET A 22 -8.68 -5.70 5.63
C MET A 22 -9.74 -5.11 6.58
N HIS A 23 -9.73 -5.49 7.85
CA HIS A 23 -10.68 -4.96 8.84
C HIS A 23 -10.36 -3.55 9.32
N ARG A 24 -9.23 -2.98 8.91
CA ARG A 24 -8.79 -1.63 9.32
C ARG A 24 -9.20 -0.53 8.34
N LEU A 25 -9.69 -0.91 7.16
CA LEU A 25 -10.07 0.03 6.11
C LEU A 25 -11.58 -0.01 5.94
N ASP A 26 -12.15 1.16 5.69
CA ASP A 26 -13.48 1.25 5.11
C ASP A 26 -13.35 1.01 3.60
N TRP A 27 -13.69 -0.20 3.16
CA TRP A 27 -13.54 -0.59 1.76
C TRP A 27 -14.51 0.14 0.85
N GLU A 28 -15.71 0.47 1.35
CA GLU A 28 -16.70 1.19 0.55
C GLU A 28 -16.17 2.58 0.21
N ASP A 29 -15.61 3.29 1.20
CA ASP A 29 -14.96 4.58 1.00
C ASP A 29 -13.74 4.47 0.09
N VAL A 30 -12.88 3.46 0.29
CA VAL A 30 -11.70 3.26 -0.57
C VAL A 30 -12.11 3.02 -2.03
N HIS A 31 -13.10 2.15 -2.27
CA HIS A 31 -13.62 1.90 -3.61
C HIS A 31 -14.23 3.17 -4.21
N HIS A 32 -14.98 3.95 -3.43
CA HIS A 32 -15.52 5.22 -3.89
C HIS A 32 -14.43 6.22 -4.30
N LEU A 33 -13.38 6.34 -3.50
CA LEU A 33 -12.24 7.23 -3.79
C LEU A 33 -11.49 6.81 -5.06
N ILE A 34 -11.29 5.50 -5.27
CA ILE A 34 -10.68 4.97 -6.49
C ILE A 34 -11.58 5.23 -7.71
N ALA A 35 -12.88 4.91 -7.60
CA ALA A 35 -13.84 5.10 -8.69
C ALA A 35 -14.04 6.58 -9.09
N THR A 36 -13.74 7.51 -8.18
CA THR A 36 -13.80 8.96 -8.42
C THR A 36 -12.43 9.59 -8.69
N GLU A 37 -11.40 8.77 -8.93
CA GLU A 37 -10.03 9.17 -9.28
C GLU A 37 -9.42 10.14 -8.25
N LYS A 38 -9.69 9.93 -6.96
CA LYS A 38 -9.19 10.76 -5.86
C LYS A 38 -7.93 10.17 -5.24
N TYR A 39 -7.00 11.07 -4.93
CA TYR A 39 -5.88 10.76 -4.05
C TYR A 39 -6.34 10.74 -2.59
N PHE A 40 -5.86 9.76 -1.82
CA PHE A 40 -6.13 9.65 -0.39
C PHE A 40 -4.86 9.27 0.38
N VAL A 41 -4.86 9.56 1.68
CA VAL A 41 -3.73 9.33 2.58
C VAL A 41 -4.12 8.32 3.65
N LEU A 42 -3.36 7.24 3.76
CA LEU A 42 -3.51 6.29 4.87
C LEU A 42 -2.81 6.83 6.12
N HIS A 43 -3.56 7.54 6.96
CA HIS A 43 -3.04 8.09 8.21
C HIS A 43 -3.06 7.05 9.35
N ALA A 44 -1.88 6.68 9.86
CA ALA A 44 -1.76 5.85 11.06
C ALA A 44 -0.43 6.12 11.79
N PRO A 45 -0.33 5.85 13.12
CA PRO A 45 0.90 6.02 13.88
C PRO A 45 2.10 5.22 13.34
N ARG A 46 3.32 5.52 13.78
CA ARG A 46 4.53 4.77 13.36
C ARG A 46 4.39 3.28 13.70
N GLN A 47 4.92 2.41 12.83
CA GLN A 47 4.95 0.96 13.00
C GLN A 47 3.58 0.26 13.17
N THR A 48 2.47 0.89 12.77
CA THR A 48 1.11 0.30 12.86
C THR A 48 0.70 -0.57 11.67
N GLY A 49 1.62 -0.80 10.73
CA GLY A 49 1.39 -1.69 9.59
C GLY A 49 0.87 -1.02 8.32
N LYS A 50 1.00 0.30 8.16
CA LYS A 50 0.60 1.03 6.92
C LYS A 50 1.12 0.36 5.64
N THR A 51 2.41 0.03 5.60
CA THR A 51 3.03 -0.65 4.45
C THR A 51 2.41 -2.02 4.22
N SER A 52 2.18 -2.79 5.29
CA SER A 52 1.54 -4.11 5.21
C SER A 52 0.09 -4.00 4.71
N THR A 53 -0.64 -2.95 5.11
CA THR A 53 -1.99 -2.65 4.61
C THR A 53 -1.96 -2.30 3.12
N LEU A 54 -1.05 -1.42 2.67
CA LEU A 54 -0.93 -1.08 1.25
C LEU A 54 -0.61 -2.30 0.38
N LEU A 55 0.31 -3.17 0.82
CA LEU A 55 0.63 -4.41 0.10
C LEU A 55 -0.58 -5.35 0.02
N ALA A 56 -1.35 -5.50 1.10
CA ALA A 56 -2.57 -6.29 1.08
C ALA A 56 -3.64 -5.70 0.15
N MET A 57 -3.74 -4.36 0.05
CA MET A 57 -4.62 -3.69 -0.93
C MET A 57 -4.21 -4.03 -2.37
N VAL A 58 -2.91 -3.99 -2.68
CA VAL A 58 -2.39 -4.38 -4.01
C VAL A 58 -2.84 -5.79 -4.37
N ASP A 59 -2.68 -6.73 -3.45
CA ASP A 59 -3.07 -8.12 -3.68
C ASP A 59 -4.58 -8.26 -3.94
N VAL A 60 -5.42 -7.57 -3.17
CA VAL A 60 -6.89 -7.61 -3.32
C VAL A 60 -7.34 -7.02 -4.65
N PHE A 61 -6.86 -5.84 -5.01
CA PHE A 61 -7.26 -5.18 -6.26
C PHE A 61 -6.73 -5.89 -7.49
N ASN A 62 -5.50 -6.43 -7.45
CA ASN A 62 -4.99 -7.21 -8.58
C ASN A 62 -5.73 -8.55 -8.73
N GLN A 63 -6.24 -9.13 -7.64
CA GLN A 63 -7.07 -10.34 -7.69
C GLN A 63 -8.48 -10.09 -8.25
N SER A 64 -9.05 -8.89 -8.07
CA SER A 64 -10.36 -8.57 -8.67
C SER A 64 -10.28 -8.48 -10.21
N GLY A 65 -9.10 -8.19 -10.76
CA GLY A 65 -8.87 -8.05 -12.20
C GLY A 65 -9.43 -6.76 -12.80
N GLU A 66 -10.04 -5.90 -11.99
CA GLU A 66 -10.60 -4.61 -12.42
C GLU A 66 -9.52 -3.53 -12.53
N TYR A 67 -8.43 -3.67 -11.77
CA TYR A 67 -7.37 -2.68 -11.69
C TYR A 67 -5.99 -3.34 -11.81
N HIS A 68 -5.02 -2.57 -12.31
CA HIS A 68 -3.60 -2.88 -12.21
C HIS A 68 -3.03 -1.96 -11.15
N VAL A 69 -2.69 -2.54 -10.00
CA VAL A 69 -2.24 -1.81 -8.84
C VAL A 69 -0.78 -2.09 -8.57
N LEU A 70 0.00 -1.02 -8.41
CA LEU A 70 1.41 -1.09 -8.06
C LEU A 70 1.68 -0.37 -6.75
N TYR A 71 2.42 -1.04 -5.86
CA TYR A 71 3.02 -0.40 -4.70
C TYR A 71 4.38 0.19 -5.08
N VAL A 72 4.59 1.47 -4.77
CA VAL A 72 5.87 2.16 -5.01
C VAL A 72 6.34 2.83 -3.73
N ASN A 73 7.61 2.60 -3.38
CA ASN A 73 8.28 3.31 -2.30
C ASN A 73 9.21 4.38 -2.89
N ILE A 74 8.93 5.65 -2.59
CA ILE A 74 9.69 6.80 -3.10
C ILE A 74 10.70 7.38 -2.11
N GLU A 75 10.83 6.81 -0.91
CA GLU A 75 11.78 7.28 0.11
C GLU A 75 13.23 7.12 -0.34
N GLY A 76 13.56 5.99 -0.99
CA GLY A 76 14.91 5.73 -1.52
C GLY A 76 15.29 6.62 -2.71
N THR A 77 14.30 7.22 -3.36
CA THR A 77 14.51 8.04 -4.55
C THR A 77 14.69 9.53 -4.28
N GLN A 78 14.51 9.99 -3.04
CA GLN A 78 14.85 11.38 -2.67
C GLN A 78 16.32 11.74 -2.97
N ALA A 79 17.20 10.73 -3.00
CA ALA A 79 18.61 10.86 -3.36
C ALA A 79 18.87 10.87 -4.89
N ALA A 80 17.94 10.38 -5.70
CA ALA A 80 18.07 10.23 -7.16
C ALA A 80 17.12 11.21 -7.86
N ARG A 81 17.45 12.50 -7.83
CA ARG A 81 16.58 13.58 -8.33
C ARG A 81 16.28 13.54 -9.84
N GLU A 82 16.99 12.76 -10.66
CA GLU A 82 17.02 13.00 -12.13
C GLU A 82 17.00 11.76 -13.04
N GLN A 83 16.65 10.56 -12.58
CA GLN A 83 16.53 9.39 -13.47
C GLN A 83 15.28 8.56 -13.19
N PHE A 84 14.16 8.98 -13.77
CA PHE A 84 12.96 8.15 -13.86
C PHE A 84 12.49 8.08 -15.30
N THR A 85 12.74 6.94 -15.94
CA THR A 85 12.01 6.57 -17.15
C THR A 85 10.81 5.74 -16.71
N ILE A 86 9.63 6.37 -16.66
CA ILE A 86 8.38 5.60 -16.66
C ILE A 86 8.35 4.88 -18.01
N ARG A 87 8.34 3.53 -17.99
CA ARG A 87 8.20 2.78 -19.23
C ARG A 87 6.80 3.06 -19.80
N PRO A 88 6.70 3.48 -21.07
CA PRO A 88 5.43 3.85 -21.69
C PRO A 88 4.57 2.65 -22.10
N ASP A 89 4.88 1.43 -21.65
CA ASP A 89 4.05 0.25 -21.90
C ASP A 89 2.75 0.22 -21.06
N LEU A 90 2.62 1.14 -20.09
CA LEU A 90 1.36 1.43 -19.40
C LEU A 90 0.52 2.43 -20.22
N ASN A 91 0.07 2.02 -21.40
CA ASN A 91 -0.82 2.82 -22.25
C ASN A 91 -2.31 2.51 -22.02
N GLU A 92 -2.63 1.92 -20.86
CA GLU A 92 -3.98 1.55 -20.44
C GLU A 92 -4.48 2.51 -19.35
N PRO A 93 -5.74 3.00 -19.43
CA PRO A 93 -6.19 4.17 -18.69
C PRO A 93 -6.29 4.06 -17.15
N TRP A 94 -5.92 2.94 -16.51
CA TRP A 94 -6.29 2.66 -15.10
C TRP A 94 -5.15 2.13 -14.20
N SER A 95 -3.95 2.67 -14.33
CA SER A 95 -2.85 2.35 -13.39
C SER A 95 -3.05 3.03 -12.03
N LEU A 96 -3.33 2.27 -10.97
CA LEU A 96 -3.43 2.76 -9.59
C LEU A 96 -2.06 2.67 -8.89
N MET A 97 -1.53 3.82 -8.45
CA MET A 97 -0.25 3.89 -7.75
C MET A 97 -0.47 4.12 -6.25
N LEU A 98 -0.03 3.16 -5.42
CA LEU A 98 -0.03 3.30 -3.97
C LEU A 98 1.37 3.67 -3.50
N THR A 99 1.50 4.82 -2.84
CA THR A 99 2.78 5.32 -2.31
C THR A 99 2.80 5.41 -0.78
N THR A 100 3.97 5.22 -0.19
CA THR A 100 4.21 5.51 1.23
C THR A 100 5.25 6.61 1.37
N THR A 101 5.00 7.55 2.26
CA THR A 101 5.99 8.52 2.74
C THR A 101 5.93 8.55 4.26
N ASN A 102 7.07 8.39 4.93
CA ASN A 102 7.17 8.70 6.36
C ASN A 102 7.04 10.22 6.54
N CYS A 103 5.86 10.69 6.93
CA CYS A 103 5.72 12.06 7.44
C CYS A 103 6.55 12.21 8.73
N PRO A 104 7.47 13.19 8.80
CA PRO A 104 8.11 13.57 10.05
C PRO A 104 7.12 14.44 10.83
N PHE A 105 6.49 13.86 11.85
CA PHE A 105 6.03 14.60 13.02
C PHE A 105 6.85 14.10 14.21
#